data_AF-R1C8J4-F1
#
_entry.id   AF-R1C8J4-F1
#
_cell.length_a   1.000
_cell.length_b   1.000
_cell.length_c   1.000
_cell.angle_alpha   90.00
_cell.angle_beta   90.00
_cell.angle_gamma   90.00
#
_symmetry.space_group_name_H-M   'P 1'
#
loop_
_entity.id
_entity.type
_entity.pdbx_description
1 polymer ?
#
loop_
_entity_poly.entity_id
_entity_poly.type
_entity_poly.pdbx_seq_one_letter_code
_entity_poly.pdbx_strand_id
1 'polypeptide(L)'
;MFDTSMRLTWPRWPSSASSNNGDESPGDNLGATSDGAATAGSGGCEVVEVFKPRAGIRIGISLMRSCPAHPTVRTVVPGSLAAQRRSEDAPIISTFDRILAINGDKPRTARDAAAMIRDAQGCVRIRLLRRPPVFVTDSALKLQRRWRQRRGSLAYKRCRPGLLGWLERAQIRLGAYGPDGAARQRDLEEFEGDCALAAIHA
;
A
#
# COMPACT_ATOMS: atom_id res chain seq x y z
N MET A 1 -50.52 6.86 25.20
CA MET A 1 -49.48 6.57 26.19
C MET A 1 -48.52 5.55 25.59
N PHE A 2 -47.40 6.00 25.03
CA PHE A 2 -46.22 5.17 24.83
C PHE A 2 -44.99 6.04 25.09
N ASP A 3 -44.11 5.47 25.89
CA ASP A 3 -43.05 6.09 26.68
C ASP A 3 -41.83 6.48 25.84
N THR A 4 -41.35 7.71 26.06
CA THR A 4 -40.22 8.32 25.36
C THR A 4 -39.00 8.25 26.29
N SER A 5 -38.33 7.11 26.35
CA SER A 5 -37.06 7.01 27.07
C SER A 5 -36.13 5.97 26.48
N MET A 6 -35.25 6.41 25.56
CA MET A 6 -33.92 5.85 25.41
C MET A 6 -32.94 6.97 25.04
N ARG A 7 -32.39 7.62 26.07
CA ARG A 7 -31.20 8.45 25.96
C ARG A 7 -30.01 7.54 25.69
N LEU A 8 -29.48 7.58 24.47
CA LEU A 8 -28.19 6.96 24.13
C LEU A 8 -27.06 7.77 24.77
N THR A 9 -26.58 7.29 25.91
CA THR A 9 -25.38 7.80 26.58
C THR A 9 -24.14 7.26 25.87
N TRP A 10 -23.33 8.16 25.32
CA TRP A 10 -22.00 7.83 24.81
C TRP A 10 -21.01 7.68 25.97
N PRO A 11 -20.08 6.72 25.95
CA PRO A 11 -19.08 6.60 27.01
C PRO A 11 -18.05 7.73 26.93
N ARG A 12 -17.88 8.40 28.08
CA ARG A 12 -16.91 9.47 28.35
C ARG A 12 -15.49 8.89 28.38
N TRP A 13 -14.62 9.39 27.50
CA TRP A 13 -13.18 9.11 27.56
C TRP A 13 -12.57 9.63 28.89
N PRO A 14 -11.66 8.89 29.55
CA PRO A 14 -10.98 9.42 30.72
C PRO A 14 -9.97 10.49 30.30
N SER A 15 -10.17 11.70 30.82
CA SER A 15 -9.14 12.72 30.91
C SER A 15 -8.17 12.32 32.02
N SER A 16 -6.95 11.92 31.66
CA SER A 16 -5.88 11.72 32.63
C SER A 16 -5.28 13.07 32.99
N ALA A 17 -5.62 13.56 34.18
CA ALA A 17 -4.95 14.68 34.82
C ALA A 17 -3.61 14.20 35.43
N SER A 18 -2.57 14.99 35.17
CA SER A 18 -1.52 15.46 36.11
C SER A 18 -1.27 14.68 37.39
N SER A 19 -0.02 14.25 37.58
CA SER A 19 0.69 14.40 38.87
C SER A 19 2.15 14.76 38.63
N ASN A 20 2.59 15.79 39.34
CA ASN A 20 3.92 16.40 39.30
C ASN A 20 4.95 15.63 40.15
N ASN A 21 6.19 15.64 39.65
CA ASN A 21 7.50 15.91 40.29
C ASN A 21 7.90 15.36 41.68
N GLY A 22 9.06 14.70 41.67
CA GLY A 22 10.16 14.75 42.65
C GLY A 22 11.40 14.16 41.96
N ASP A 23 12.40 14.98 41.59
CA ASP A 23 13.72 15.16 42.28
C ASP A 23 14.52 13.83 42.33
N GLU A 24 15.79 13.68 41.91
CA GLU A 24 16.97 14.52 41.68
C GLU A 24 17.94 13.76 40.71
N SER A 25 18.85 14.49 40.04
CA SER A 25 19.97 13.95 39.20
C SER A 25 21.22 13.60 40.05
N PRO A 26 22.43 13.29 39.52
CA PRO A 26 22.89 12.89 38.18
C PRO A 26 23.78 11.61 38.19
N GLY A 27 24.00 10.98 37.03
CA GLY A 27 24.95 9.88 36.91
C GLY A 27 25.35 9.64 35.46
N ASP A 28 26.61 9.92 35.17
CA ASP A 28 27.24 9.90 33.86
C ASP A 28 27.09 8.56 33.14
N ASN A 29 26.81 8.61 31.84
CA ASN A 29 27.44 7.71 30.88
C ASN A 29 27.33 8.27 29.46
N LEU A 30 28.45 8.84 29.01
CA LEU A 30 28.76 9.11 27.62
C LEU A 30 28.80 7.77 26.86
N GLY A 31 27.71 7.46 26.17
CA GLY A 31 27.62 6.34 25.25
C GLY A 31 26.85 6.76 24.01
N ALA A 32 27.53 7.46 23.11
CA ALA A 32 27.02 7.82 21.80
C ALA A 32 26.58 6.55 21.04
N THR A 33 25.29 6.25 21.09
CA THR A 33 24.64 5.24 20.26
C THR A 33 23.78 5.99 19.23
N SER A 34 24.39 6.35 18.10
CA SER A 34 23.62 6.75 16.93
C SER A 34 24.37 6.52 15.61
N ASP A 35 25.01 5.36 15.47
CA ASP A 35 25.12 4.72 14.16
C ASP A 35 24.11 3.58 14.09
N GLY A 36 22.84 3.97 14.06
CA GLY A 36 21.76 3.10 13.58
C GLY A 36 21.86 2.96 12.06
N ALA A 37 23.00 2.47 11.58
CA ALA A 37 23.12 1.94 10.24
C ALA A 37 22.07 0.85 10.14
N ALA A 38 21.02 1.11 9.35
CA ALA A 38 20.06 0.11 8.98
C ALA A 38 20.84 -1.11 8.50
N THR A 39 20.87 -2.17 9.32
CA THR A 39 21.37 -3.48 8.94
C THR A 39 20.38 -4.03 7.92
N ALA A 40 20.43 -3.47 6.71
CA ALA A 40 19.87 -4.05 5.52
C ALA A 40 20.60 -5.38 5.39
N GLY A 41 20.00 -6.44 5.94
CA GLY A 41 20.52 -7.80 5.84
C GLY A 41 20.90 -8.01 4.39
N SER A 42 22.20 -8.18 4.16
CA SER A 42 22.78 -8.39 2.85
C SER A 42 22.15 -9.67 2.31
N GLY A 43 21.07 -9.52 1.55
CA GLY A 43 20.43 -10.64 0.88
C GLY A 43 21.47 -11.22 -0.05
N GLY A 44 21.99 -12.40 0.28
CA GLY A 44 22.99 -13.07 -0.54
C GLY A 44 22.44 -13.27 -1.95
N CYS A 45 23.19 -12.83 -2.95
CA CYS A 45 22.94 -13.24 -4.32
C CYS A 45 23.41 -14.68 -4.48
N GLU A 46 22.51 -15.56 -4.90
CA GLU A 46 22.77 -17.00 -4.99
C GLU A 46 22.41 -17.48 -6.40
N VAL A 47 23.17 -18.44 -6.92
CA VAL A 47 22.82 -19.13 -8.16
C VAL A 47 22.34 -20.53 -7.79
N VAL A 48 21.16 -20.88 -8.29
CA VAL A 48 20.54 -22.18 -8.04
C VAL A 48 20.22 -22.84 -9.36
N GLU A 49 20.46 -24.14 -9.43
CA GLU A 49 20.23 -24.93 -10.63
C GLU A 49 19.00 -25.80 -10.45
N VAL A 50 18.11 -25.79 -11.45
CA VAL A 50 16.88 -26.58 -11.47
C VAL A 50 16.85 -27.37 -12.76
N PHE A 51 16.82 -28.69 -12.66
CA PHE A 51 16.71 -29.56 -13.82
C PHE A 51 15.26 -29.66 -14.31
N LYS A 52 15.02 -29.25 -15.55
CA LYS A 52 13.73 -29.35 -16.23
C LYS A 52 13.86 -30.34 -17.40
N PRO A 53 13.31 -31.57 -17.30
CA PRO A 53 13.52 -32.58 -18.34
C PRO A 53 12.91 -32.20 -19.69
N ARG A 54 11.87 -31.36 -19.71
CA ARG A 54 11.24 -30.81 -20.93
C ARG A 54 10.78 -29.37 -20.72
N ALA A 55 10.73 -28.60 -21.80
CA ALA A 55 10.06 -27.30 -21.82
C ALA A 55 8.58 -27.43 -21.41
N GLY A 56 7.99 -26.39 -20.83
CA GLY A 56 6.59 -26.39 -20.37
C GLY A 56 6.32 -27.05 -19.02
N ILE A 57 7.21 -27.90 -18.50
CA ILE A 57 7.11 -28.40 -17.12
C ILE A 57 7.20 -27.24 -16.15
N ARG A 58 6.27 -27.18 -15.19
CA ARG A 58 6.24 -26.12 -14.18
C ARG A 58 7.19 -26.47 -13.05
N ILE A 59 8.08 -25.54 -12.73
CA ILE A 59 8.97 -25.68 -11.55
C ILE A 59 8.22 -25.51 -10.22
N GLY A 60 6.98 -25.00 -10.25
CA GLY A 60 6.12 -24.86 -9.07
C GLY A 60 6.25 -23.55 -8.30
N ILE A 61 6.64 -22.46 -8.95
CA ILE A 61 6.64 -21.12 -8.33
C ILE A 61 5.54 -20.23 -8.92
N SER A 62 5.07 -19.28 -8.11
CA SER A 62 4.24 -18.17 -8.55
C SER A 62 4.93 -16.85 -8.23
N LEU A 63 4.86 -15.89 -9.14
CA LEU A 63 5.47 -14.57 -8.97
C LEU A 63 4.44 -13.52 -8.52
N MET A 64 4.91 -12.53 -7.76
CA MET A 64 4.11 -11.45 -7.22
C MET A 64 3.63 -10.52 -8.34
N ARG A 65 2.31 -10.33 -8.44
CA ARG A 65 1.71 -9.45 -9.48
C ARG A 65 1.76 -7.96 -9.14
N SER A 66 1.87 -7.61 -7.85
CA SER A 66 1.86 -6.23 -7.38
C SER A 66 3.13 -5.44 -7.75
N CYS A 67 4.21 -6.13 -8.08
CA CYS A 67 5.51 -5.53 -8.40
C CYS A 67 6.06 -6.13 -9.71
N PRO A 68 5.46 -5.84 -10.87
CA PRO A 68 5.83 -6.48 -12.13
C PRO A 68 7.28 -6.21 -12.54
N ALA A 69 7.87 -5.07 -12.16
CA ALA A 69 9.29 -4.76 -12.43
C ALA A 69 10.28 -5.58 -11.57
N HIS A 70 9.78 -6.29 -10.55
CA HIS A 70 10.57 -7.03 -9.58
C HIS A 70 10.03 -8.46 -9.51
N PRO A 71 10.55 -9.39 -10.34
CA PRO A 71 10.08 -10.78 -10.39
C PRO A 71 10.39 -11.49 -9.07
N THR A 72 9.47 -11.37 -8.11
CA THR A 72 9.63 -11.90 -6.76
C THR A 72 8.70 -13.08 -6.56
N VAL A 73 9.20 -14.14 -5.92
CA VAL A 73 8.45 -15.34 -5.62
C VAL A 73 7.41 -15.05 -4.55
N ARG A 74 6.15 -15.30 -4.88
CA ARG A 74 5.01 -15.17 -3.97
C ARG A 74 4.74 -16.47 -3.23
N THR A 75 4.71 -17.59 -3.96
CA THR A 75 4.42 -18.91 -3.42
C THR A 75 5.28 -19.96 -4.10
N VAL A 76 5.64 -20.99 -3.35
CA VAL A 76 6.31 -22.19 -3.84
C VAL A 76 5.38 -23.37 -3.53
N VAL A 77 5.09 -24.18 -4.53
CA VAL A 77 4.19 -25.34 -4.41
C VAL A 77 4.95 -26.47 -3.71
N PRO A 78 4.43 -27.04 -2.60
CA PRO A 78 5.06 -28.18 -1.94
C PRO A 78 5.23 -29.37 -2.90
N GLY A 79 6.36 -30.08 -2.79
CA GLY A 79 6.68 -31.23 -3.65
C GLY A 79 7.07 -30.88 -5.10
N SER A 80 7.13 -29.60 -5.45
CA SER A 80 7.61 -29.16 -6.78
C SER A 80 9.14 -29.12 -6.86
N LEU A 81 9.67 -28.98 -8.09
CA LEU A 81 11.12 -28.83 -8.34
C LEU A 81 11.72 -27.66 -7.55
N ALA A 82 10.98 -26.55 -7.40
CA ALA A 82 11.43 -25.40 -6.63
C ALA A 82 11.40 -25.63 -5.10
N ALA A 83 10.59 -26.58 -4.62
CA ALA A 83 10.47 -26.94 -3.21
C ALA A 83 11.45 -28.04 -2.79
N GLN A 84 12.21 -28.63 -3.72
CA GLN A 84 13.24 -29.60 -3.37
C GLN A 84 14.26 -28.96 -2.42
N ARG A 85 14.75 -29.75 -1.46
CA ARG A 85 15.70 -29.27 -0.44
C ARG A 85 17.10 -29.19 -1.03
N ARG A 86 17.75 -28.03 -0.86
CA ARG A 86 19.15 -27.80 -1.24
C ARG A 86 20.11 -28.14 -0.10
N SER A 87 19.68 -27.91 1.13
CA SER A 87 20.39 -28.18 2.40
C SER A 87 19.35 -28.65 3.42
N GLU A 88 19.79 -29.13 4.59
CA GLU A 88 18.96 -29.85 5.57
C GLU A 88 17.60 -29.19 5.82
N ASP A 89 17.45 -27.86 5.75
CA ASP A 89 16.16 -27.18 6.00
C ASP A 89 15.70 -26.10 4.99
N ALA A 90 16.37 -25.90 3.86
CA ALA A 90 16.03 -24.82 2.93
C ALA A 90 15.58 -25.32 1.54
N PRO A 91 14.45 -24.84 1.01
CA PRO A 91 14.07 -25.11 -0.37
C PRO A 91 15.04 -24.42 -1.34
N ILE A 92 15.21 -25.00 -2.52
CA ILE A 92 15.97 -24.44 -3.66
C ILE A 92 15.55 -22.99 -3.89
N ILE A 93 14.24 -22.74 -3.99
CA ILE A 93 13.67 -21.38 -4.10
C ILE A 93 12.72 -21.17 -2.94
N SER A 94 12.86 -20.05 -2.23
CA SER A 94 11.99 -19.68 -1.12
C SER A 94 11.01 -18.58 -1.50
N THR A 95 10.00 -18.38 -0.67
CA THR A 95 9.11 -17.23 -0.79
C THR A 95 9.88 -15.94 -0.56
N PHE A 96 9.47 -14.89 -1.26
CA PHE A 96 10.10 -13.58 -1.30
C PHE A 96 11.47 -13.51 -1.98
N ASP A 97 12.03 -14.61 -2.45
CA ASP A 97 13.24 -14.54 -3.26
C ASP A 97 12.98 -13.79 -4.58
N ARG A 98 13.90 -12.92 -4.97
CA ARG A 98 13.80 -12.19 -6.24
C ARG A 98 14.66 -12.85 -7.30
N ILE A 99 14.07 -13.07 -8.47
CA ILE A 99 14.78 -13.59 -9.63
C ILE A 99 15.55 -12.45 -10.30
N LEU A 100 16.87 -12.59 -10.40
CA LEU A 100 17.74 -11.62 -11.03
C LEU A 100 18.12 -12.01 -12.46
N ALA A 101 18.28 -13.30 -12.72
CA ALA A 101 18.59 -13.82 -14.05
C ALA A 101 18.15 -15.30 -14.19
N ILE A 102 17.89 -15.71 -15.42
CA ILE A 102 17.58 -17.09 -15.81
C ILE A 102 18.50 -17.44 -16.98
N ASN A 103 19.35 -18.44 -16.82
CA ASN A 103 20.39 -18.84 -17.78
C ASN A 103 21.35 -17.70 -18.20
N GLY A 104 21.52 -16.69 -17.34
CA GLY A 104 22.33 -15.50 -17.62
C GLY A 104 21.51 -14.28 -18.07
N ASP A 105 20.31 -14.50 -18.60
CA ASP A 105 19.45 -13.43 -19.10
C ASP A 105 18.64 -12.78 -17.99
N LYS A 106 18.59 -11.44 -17.99
CA LYS A 106 17.85 -10.66 -16.99
C LYS A 106 16.39 -10.46 -17.43
N PRO A 107 15.40 -10.96 -16.67
CA PRO A 107 14.01 -10.69 -16.96
C PRO A 107 13.66 -9.21 -16.75
N ARG A 108 12.90 -8.62 -17.67
CA ARG A 108 12.40 -7.25 -17.56
C ARG A 108 11.22 -7.15 -16.59
N THR A 109 10.39 -8.19 -16.55
CA THR A 109 9.19 -8.23 -15.70
C THR A 109 8.95 -9.61 -15.07
N ALA A 110 8.04 -9.68 -14.10
CA ALA A 110 7.55 -10.94 -13.53
C ALA A 110 6.92 -11.86 -14.58
N ARG A 111 6.18 -11.31 -15.55
CA ARG A 111 5.58 -12.10 -16.63
C ARG A 111 6.65 -12.67 -17.56
N ASP A 112 7.65 -11.85 -17.87
CA ASP A 112 8.81 -12.20 -18.68
C ASP A 112 9.64 -13.30 -18.02
N ALA A 113 9.98 -13.15 -16.74
CA ALA A 113 10.63 -14.20 -15.95
C ALA A 113 9.85 -15.52 -15.98
N ALA A 114 8.53 -15.47 -15.82
CA ALA A 114 7.69 -16.65 -15.90
C ALA A 114 7.63 -17.27 -17.31
N ALA A 115 7.77 -16.48 -18.38
CA ALA A 115 7.87 -16.98 -19.75
C ALA A 115 9.23 -17.66 -19.96
N MET A 116 10.33 -16.98 -19.65
CA MET A 116 11.69 -17.52 -19.71
C MET A 116 11.83 -18.85 -18.95
N ILE A 117 11.27 -18.95 -17.74
CA ILE A 117 11.27 -20.20 -16.97
C ILE A 117 10.45 -21.28 -17.65
N ARG A 118 9.32 -20.96 -18.29
CA ARG A 118 8.47 -21.94 -18.97
C ARG A 118 9.15 -22.48 -20.21
N ASP A 119 9.81 -21.61 -20.97
CA ASP A 119 10.47 -21.93 -22.24
C ASP A 119 11.80 -22.66 -22.03
N ALA A 120 12.46 -22.44 -20.89
CA ALA A 120 13.70 -23.12 -20.53
C ALA A 120 13.53 -24.65 -20.34
N GLN A 121 14.54 -25.39 -20.78
CA GLN A 121 14.68 -26.85 -20.65
C GLN A 121 16.11 -27.23 -20.26
N GLY A 122 16.30 -28.46 -19.77
CA GLY A 122 17.59 -28.93 -19.27
C GLY A 122 17.95 -28.33 -17.91
N CYS A 123 19.23 -28.08 -17.66
CA CYS A 123 19.68 -27.42 -16.44
C CYS A 123 19.40 -25.91 -16.51
N VAL A 124 18.40 -25.44 -15.77
CA VAL A 124 18.04 -24.03 -15.69
C VAL A 124 18.76 -23.37 -14.53
N ARG A 125 19.66 -22.43 -14.81
CA ARG A 125 20.38 -21.67 -13.79
C ARG A 125 19.60 -20.41 -13.44
N ILE A 126 19.16 -20.29 -12.19
CA ILE A 126 18.37 -19.16 -11.70
C ILE A 126 19.22 -18.41 -10.69
N ARG A 127 19.54 -17.15 -11.00
CA ARG A 127 20.19 -16.25 -10.05
C ARG A 127 19.11 -15.58 -9.20
N LEU A 128 19.18 -15.76 -7.90
CA LEU A 128 18.24 -15.30 -6.90
C LEU A 128 18.89 -14.28 -5.97
N LEU A 129 18.11 -13.33 -5.50
CA LEU A 129 18.43 -12.50 -4.35
C LEU A 129 17.59 -12.99 -3.19
N ARG A 130 18.24 -13.56 -2.17
CA ARG A 130 17.54 -14.11 -0.99
C ARG A 130 16.93 -12.99 -0.17
N ARG A 131 15.65 -13.13 0.19
CA ARG A 131 14.90 -12.21 1.07
C ARG A 131 15.26 -10.73 0.86
N PRO A 132 14.97 -10.14 -0.32
CA PRO A 132 15.33 -8.76 -0.60
C PRO A 132 14.65 -7.82 0.41
N PRO A 133 15.40 -6.93 1.07
CA PRO A 133 14.82 -6.00 2.05
C PRO A 133 13.78 -5.07 1.41
N VAL A 134 13.95 -4.76 0.12
CA VAL A 134 13.08 -3.87 -0.67
C VAL A 134 11.65 -4.39 -0.80
N PHE A 135 11.45 -5.71 -0.75
CA PHE A 135 10.12 -6.27 -0.98
C PHE A 135 9.23 -6.23 0.25
N VAL A 136 9.84 -6.26 1.44
CA VAL A 136 9.12 -6.04 2.71
C VAL A 136 8.68 -4.58 2.79
N THR A 137 9.51 -3.63 2.36
CA THR A 137 9.20 -2.20 2.47
C THR A 137 8.27 -1.69 1.37
N ASP A 138 8.57 -1.91 0.08
CA ASP A 138 7.78 -1.32 -1.01
C ASP A 138 6.37 -1.94 -1.12
N SER A 139 6.26 -3.26 -0.93
CA SER A 139 4.95 -3.95 -0.93
C SER A 139 4.11 -3.57 0.28
N ALA A 140 4.72 -3.48 1.47
CA ALA A 140 4.02 -3.04 2.67
C ALA A 140 3.59 -1.58 2.55
N LEU A 141 4.43 -0.69 2.01
CA LEU A 141 4.06 0.71 1.76
C LEU A 141 2.91 0.82 0.77
N LYS A 142 2.91 0.05 -0.33
CA LYS A 142 1.80 0.02 -1.29
C LYS A 142 0.50 -0.52 -0.66
N LEU A 143 0.60 -1.57 0.16
CA LEU A 143 -0.54 -2.13 0.87
C LEU A 143 -1.10 -1.14 1.91
N GLN A 144 -0.23 -0.52 2.70
CA GLN A 144 -0.58 0.52 3.67
C GLN A 144 -1.23 1.73 2.99
N ARG A 145 -0.69 2.20 1.86
CA ARG A 145 -1.29 3.30 1.06
C ARG A 145 -2.69 2.95 0.59
N ARG A 146 -2.89 1.77 0.00
CA ARG A 146 -4.22 1.32 -0.44
C ARG A 146 -5.20 1.17 0.72
N TRP A 147 -4.74 0.66 1.86
CA TRP A 147 -5.57 0.52 3.04
C TRP A 147 -5.97 1.88 3.62
N ARG A 148 -5.04 2.85 3.69
CA ARG A 148 -5.32 4.24 4.08
C ARG A 148 -6.29 4.91 3.12
N GLN A 149 -6.09 4.79 1.81
CA GLN A 149 -7.02 5.32 0.80
C GLN A 149 -8.43 4.75 0.96
N ARG A 150 -8.54 3.43 1.18
CA ARG A 150 -9.84 2.76 1.38
C ARG A 150 -10.53 3.24 2.67
N ARG A 151 -9.79 3.41 3.76
CA ARG A 151 -10.33 3.98 5.02
C ARG A 151 -10.74 5.44 4.85
N GLY A 152 -9.94 6.25 4.17
CA GLY A 152 -10.27 7.65 3.84
C GLY A 152 -11.54 7.76 2.99
N SER A 153 -11.69 6.93 1.95
CA SER A 153 -12.90 6.89 1.12
C SER A 153 -14.14 6.47 1.92
N LEU A 154 -14.02 5.47 2.79
CA LEU A 154 -15.13 5.04 3.66
C LEU A 154 -15.50 6.10 4.70
N ALA A 155 -14.50 6.77 5.29
CA ALA A 155 -14.73 7.87 6.21
C ALA A 155 -15.45 9.02 5.50
N TYR A 156 -14.98 9.43 4.31
CA TYR A 156 -15.66 10.43 3.49
C TYR A 156 -17.11 10.03 3.17
N LYS A 157 -17.36 8.80 2.72
CA LYS A 157 -18.73 8.33 2.43
C LYS A 157 -19.65 8.38 3.65
N ARG A 158 -19.15 8.07 4.84
CA ARG A 158 -19.91 8.13 6.10
C ARG A 158 -20.18 9.56 6.55
N CYS A 159 -19.19 10.44 6.41
CA CYS A 159 -19.29 11.83 6.85
C CYS A 159 -19.99 12.75 5.83
N ARG A 160 -20.06 12.34 4.55
CA ARG A 160 -20.60 13.15 3.44
C ARG A 160 -22.00 13.71 3.71
N PRO A 161 -23.00 12.94 4.20
CA PRO A 161 -24.33 13.50 4.46
C PRO A 161 -24.32 14.58 5.54
N GLY A 162 -23.59 14.36 6.64
CA GLY A 162 -23.47 15.34 7.73
C GLY A 162 -22.69 16.60 7.31
N LEU A 163 -21.64 16.42 6.50
CA LEU A 163 -20.86 17.52 5.94
C LEU A 163 -21.69 18.37 4.97
N LEU A 164 -22.43 17.73 4.06
CA LEU A 164 -23.29 18.45 3.10
C LEU A 164 -24.41 19.19 3.82
N GLY A 165 -25.09 18.55 4.77
CA GLY A 165 -26.12 19.24 5.56
C GLY A 165 -25.56 20.37 6.45
N TRP A 166 -24.31 20.26 6.91
CA TRP A 166 -23.63 21.36 7.61
C TRP A 166 -23.31 22.52 6.65
N LEU A 167 -22.78 22.23 5.46
CA LEU A 167 -22.47 23.24 4.44
C LEU A 167 -23.73 23.98 4.00
N GLU A 168 -24.83 23.26 3.77
CA GLU A 168 -26.13 23.83 3.43
C GLU A 168 -26.62 24.80 4.52
N ARG A 169 -26.59 24.37 5.80
CA ARG A 169 -26.92 25.25 6.93
C ARG A 169 -25.99 26.44 7.05
N ALA A 170 -24.70 26.26 6.77
CA ALA A 170 -23.74 27.35 6.78
C ALA A 170 -24.04 28.38 5.67
N GLN A 171 -24.37 27.93 4.46
CA GLN A 171 -24.77 28.79 3.35
C GLN A 171 -26.06 29.55 3.65
N ILE A 172 -27.05 28.90 4.26
CA ILE A 172 -28.30 29.54 4.70
C ILE A 172 -28.01 30.61 5.76
N ARG A 173 -27.19 30.29 6.77
CA ARG A 173 -26.81 31.25 7.83
C ARG A 173 -26.04 32.45 7.30
N LEU A 174 -25.19 32.23 6.31
CA LEU A 174 -24.46 33.29 5.63
C LEU A 174 -25.34 34.10 4.66
N GLY A 175 -26.62 33.74 4.50
CA GLY A 175 -27.50 34.40 3.54
C GLY A 175 -26.99 34.28 2.10
N ALA A 176 -26.23 33.23 1.78
CA ALA A 176 -25.54 33.11 0.48
C ALA A 176 -26.51 33.11 -0.72
N TYR A 177 -27.76 32.70 -0.50
CA TYR A 177 -28.88 32.75 -1.47
C TYR A 177 -29.89 33.88 -1.17
N GLY A 178 -29.60 34.75 -0.20
CA GLY A 178 -30.41 35.93 0.09
C GLY A 178 -30.32 36.99 -1.02
N PRO A 179 -31.07 38.10 -0.91
CA PRO A 179 -31.12 39.14 -1.92
C PRO A 179 -29.75 39.65 -2.37
N ASP A 180 -28.84 39.83 -1.41
CA ASP A 180 -27.45 40.27 -1.60
C ASP A 180 -26.43 39.12 -1.47
N GLY A 181 -26.91 37.88 -1.62
CA GLY A 181 -26.12 36.68 -1.39
C GLY A 181 -25.09 36.42 -2.50
N ALA A 182 -23.86 36.08 -2.11
CA ALA A 182 -22.77 35.84 -3.06
C ALA A 182 -23.00 34.67 -4.04
N ALA A 183 -23.90 33.71 -3.71
CA ALA A 183 -24.29 32.66 -4.67
C ALA A 183 -25.30 33.21 -5.68
N ARG A 184 -26.29 33.97 -5.21
CA ARG A 184 -27.31 34.61 -6.05
C ARG A 184 -26.70 35.60 -7.05
N GLN A 185 -25.71 36.38 -6.61
CA GLN A 185 -24.99 37.31 -7.47
C GLN A 185 -24.25 36.59 -8.60
N ARG A 186 -23.60 35.47 -8.27
CA ARG A 186 -22.88 34.66 -9.26
C ARG A 186 -23.81 34.03 -10.29
N ASP A 187 -24.95 33.51 -9.84
CA ASP A 187 -25.96 32.92 -10.73
C ASP A 187 -26.56 34.00 -11.65
N LEU A 188 -26.71 35.24 -11.15
CA LEU A 188 -27.17 36.38 -11.94
C LEU A 188 -26.14 36.77 -13.01
N GLU A 189 -24.86 36.85 -12.64
CA GLU A 189 -23.76 37.15 -13.56
C GLU A 189 -23.61 36.06 -14.65
N GLU A 190 -23.77 34.78 -14.29
CA GLU A 190 -23.74 33.67 -15.24
C GLU A 190 -24.94 33.73 -16.20
N PHE A 191 -26.14 34.00 -15.68
CA PHE A 191 -27.35 34.18 -16.48
C PHE A 191 -27.27 35.37 -17.43
N GLU A 192 -26.81 36.54 -16.95
CA GLU A 192 -26.63 37.73 -17.79
C GLU A 192 -25.55 37.51 -18.86
N GLY A 193 -24.47 36.78 -18.52
CA GLY A 193 -23.45 36.36 -19.47
C GLY A 193 -24.00 35.45 -20.58
N ASP A 194 -24.81 34.45 -20.22
CA ASP A 194 -25.46 33.55 -21.17
C ASP A 194 -26.45 34.31 -22.08
N CYS A 195 -27.22 35.25 -21.53
CA CYS A 195 -28.11 36.10 -22.31
C CYS A 195 -27.34 37.02 -23.28
N ALA A 196 -26.22 37.60 -22.84
CA ALA A 196 -25.37 38.43 -23.70
C ALA A 196 -24.74 37.61 -24.83
N LEU A 197 -24.28 36.39 -24.54
CA LEU A 197 -23.74 35.47 -25.54
C LEU A 197 -24.81 35.04 -26.55
N ALA A 198 -26.03 34.76 -26.10
CA ALA A 198 -27.16 34.44 -26.97
C ALA A 198 -27.58 35.62 -27.85
N ALA A 199 -27.52 36.86 -27.34
CA ALA A 199 -27.85 38.07 -28.08
C ALA A 199 -26.80 38.45 -29.15
N ILE A 200 -25.53 38.09 -28.95
CA ILE A 200 -24.46 38.31 -29.94
C ILE A 200 -24.55 37.33 -31.12
N HIS A 201 -25.15 36.15 -30.90
CA HIS A 201 -25.28 35.08 -31.89
C HIS A 201 -26.67 35.01 -32.56
N ALA A 202 -27.57 35.95 -32.27
CA ALA A 202 -28.90 36.09 -32.86
C ALA A 202 -28.91 37.18 -33.95
#